data_AF-A0A4B5VZI8-F1
#
_entry.id   AF-A0A4B5VZI8-F1
#
_cell.length_a   1.000
_cell.length_b   1.000
_cell.length_c   1.000
_cell.angle_alpha   90.00
_cell.angle_beta   90.00
_cell.angle_gamma   90.00
#
_symmetry.space_group_name_H-M   'P 1'
#
loop_
_entity.id
_entity.type
_entity.pdbx_description
1 polymer ?
#
loop_
_entity_poly.entity_id
_entity_poly.type
_entity_poly.pdbx_seq_one_letter_code
_entity_poly.pdbx_strand_id
1 'polypeptide(L)'
;MTSTIKISEKDKVFQIATEAGWVEQTGMQVTIDGIDFAIYPFHAENNIFIQVSEVDSGGVLINFPADFIDVFVLDTRDKAIEYYKDNVIPLVQKKIGKNGLDGFRKAVEKLKRYMFETHGERPEIKDIEGESK
;
A
#
# COMPACT_ATOMS: atom_id res chain seq x y z
N MET A 1 -17.56 14.14 0.89
CA MET A 1 -17.62 13.21 -0.25
C MET A 1 -17.39 11.82 0.31
N THR A 2 -18.30 10.88 0.05
CA THR A 2 -18.08 9.46 0.35
C THR A 2 -17.20 8.89 -0.75
N SER A 3 -15.92 8.63 -0.46
CA SER A 3 -15.05 7.92 -1.40
C SER A 3 -15.59 6.52 -1.63
N THR A 4 -15.41 6.02 -2.86
CA THR A 4 -15.68 4.60 -3.13
C THR A 4 -14.49 3.79 -2.62
N ILE A 5 -14.69 3.04 -1.54
CA ILE A 5 -13.67 2.21 -0.92
C ILE A 5 -14.02 0.74 -1.13
N LYS A 6 -13.09 -0.05 -1.66
CA LYS A 6 -13.18 -1.51 -1.75
C LYS A 6 -11.93 -2.10 -1.11
N ILE A 7 -12.09 -3.11 -0.28
CA ILE A 7 -10.99 -3.82 0.36
C ILE A 7 -10.99 -5.23 -0.20
N SER A 8 -9.83 -5.77 -0.57
CA SER A 8 -9.74 -7.15 -1.06
C SER A 8 -10.18 -8.14 0.02
N GLU A 9 -10.66 -9.32 -0.38
CA GLU A 9 -11.03 -10.38 0.57
C GLU A 9 -9.82 -11.13 1.13
N LYS A 10 -8.70 -11.11 0.38
CA LYS A 10 -7.46 -11.78 0.72
C LYS A 10 -6.28 -10.84 0.54
N ASP A 11 -5.20 -11.15 1.24
CA ASP A 11 -3.94 -10.45 1.10
C ASP A 11 -3.22 -10.92 -0.18
N LYS A 12 -2.37 -10.06 -0.72
CA LYS A 12 -1.62 -10.31 -1.96
C LYS A 12 -0.16 -9.94 -1.78
N VAL A 13 0.69 -10.43 -2.67
CA VAL A 13 2.08 -9.96 -2.80
C VAL A 13 2.08 -8.73 -3.71
N PHE A 14 2.81 -7.70 -3.32
CA PHE A 14 3.02 -6.50 -4.12
C PHE A 14 4.52 -6.29 -4.34
N GLN A 15 4.86 -5.71 -5.49
CA GLN A 15 6.22 -5.28 -5.78
C GLN A 15 6.38 -3.82 -5.38
N ILE A 16 7.23 -3.56 -4.40
CA ILE A 16 7.49 -2.22 -3.86
C ILE A 16 8.88 -1.77 -4.30
N ALA A 17 8.98 -0.54 -4.80
CA ALA A 17 10.26 0.06 -5.15
C ALA A 17 10.97 0.55 -3.87
N THR A 18 12.17 0.02 -3.63
CA THR A 18 13.04 0.39 -2.50
C THR A 18 14.43 0.74 -3.01
N GLU A 19 15.26 1.37 -2.19
CA GLU A 19 16.66 1.66 -2.55
C GLU A 19 17.47 0.41 -2.96
N ALA A 20 17.08 -0.77 -2.47
CA ALA A 20 17.70 -2.05 -2.82
C ALA A 20 17.13 -2.67 -4.11
N GLY A 21 16.16 -2.02 -4.77
CA GLY A 21 15.42 -2.54 -5.91
C GLY A 21 13.97 -2.89 -5.57
N TRP A 22 13.35 -3.70 -6.42
CA TRP A 22 12.00 -4.20 -6.21
C TRP A 22 11.97 -5.27 -5.12
N VAL A 23 11.09 -5.10 -4.14
CA VAL A 23 10.93 -6.00 -3.01
C VAL A 23 9.48 -6.44 -2.91
N GLU A 24 9.29 -7.75 -2.74
CA GLU A 24 7.98 -8.35 -2.48
C GLU A 24 7.51 -8.03 -1.07
N GLN A 25 6.27 -7.54 -0.95
CA GLN A 25 5.60 -7.28 0.32
C GLN A 25 4.21 -7.88 0.31
N THR A 26 3.86 -8.61 1.38
CA THR A 26 2.50 -9.14 1.54
C THR A 26 1.65 -8.13 2.30
N GLY A 27 0.45 -7.85 1.80
CA GLY A 27 -0.44 -6.91 2.46
C GLY A 27 -1.86 -6.91 1.91
N MET A 28 -2.63 -5.93 2.37
CA MET A 28 -4.02 -5.74 1.98
C MET A 28 -4.11 -4.79 0.77
N GLN A 29 -4.88 -5.17 -0.24
CA GLN A 29 -5.26 -4.24 -1.31
C GLN A 29 -6.48 -3.43 -0.88
N VAL A 30 -6.40 -2.11 -1.04
CA VAL A 30 -7.56 -1.21 -0.94
C VAL A 30 -7.66 -0.34 -2.18
N THR A 31 -8.83 -0.34 -2.81
CA THR A 31 -9.16 0.57 -3.89
C THR A 31 -9.89 1.77 -3.31
N ILE A 32 -9.36 2.98 -3.51
CA ILE A 32 -10.01 4.23 -3.11
C ILE A 32 -10.17 5.11 -4.35
N ASP A 33 -11.41 5.45 -4.68
CA ASP A 33 -11.76 6.29 -5.84
C ASP A 33 -11.16 5.79 -7.18
N GLY A 34 -11.08 4.45 -7.31
CA GLY A 34 -10.57 3.75 -8.47
C GLY A 34 -9.04 3.64 -8.56
N ILE A 35 -8.33 3.95 -7.47
CA ILE A 35 -6.87 3.81 -7.38
C ILE A 35 -6.56 2.70 -6.38
N ASP A 36 -5.69 1.77 -6.78
CA ASP A 36 -5.30 0.63 -5.96
C ASP A 36 -4.09 0.96 -5.08
N PHE A 37 -4.21 0.67 -3.79
CA PHE A 37 -3.16 0.83 -2.80
C PHE A 37 -2.89 -0.49 -2.09
N ALA A 38 -1.63 -0.74 -1.78
CA ALA A 38 -1.19 -1.79 -0.88
C ALA A 38 -0.93 -1.20 0.50
N ILE A 39 -1.49 -1.81 1.54
CA ILE A 39 -1.21 -1.47 2.95
C ILE A 39 -0.54 -2.68 3.60
N TYR A 40 0.63 -2.48 4.19
CA TYR A 40 1.41 -3.55 4.81
C TYR A 40 2.30 -3.02 5.95
N PRO A 41 2.60 -3.88 6.95
CA PRO A 41 3.66 -3.61 7.90
C PRO A 41 5.03 -3.77 7.22
N PHE A 42 5.93 -2.82 7.43
CA PHE A 42 7.32 -2.87 7.00
C PHE A 42 8.23 -2.90 8.22
N HIS A 43 9.04 -3.94 8.33
CA HIS A 43 9.96 -4.15 9.43
C HIS A 43 11.34 -3.63 9.05
N ALA A 44 11.79 -2.56 9.73
CA ALA A 44 13.11 -1.98 9.54
C ALA A 44 13.87 -2.01 10.88
N GLU A 45 14.83 -2.93 10.97
CA GLU A 45 15.62 -3.16 12.19
C GLU A 45 14.74 -3.39 13.43
N ASN A 46 14.67 -2.41 14.33
CA ASN A 46 13.91 -2.44 15.58
C ASN A 46 12.59 -1.66 15.51
N ASN A 47 12.23 -1.13 14.34
CA ASN A 47 11.03 -0.32 14.15
C ASN A 47 10.08 -1.03 13.18
N ILE A 48 8.78 -0.88 13.45
CA ILE A 48 7.74 -1.29 12.51
C ILE A 48 7.09 -0.03 11.96
N PHE A 49 6.86 -0.03 10.66
CA PHE A 49 6.14 1.02 9.97
C PHE A 49 4.89 0.44 9.35
N ILE A 50 3.82 1.22 9.28
CA ILE A 50 2.74 0.92 8.33
C ILE A 50 3.00 1.75 7.09
N GLN A 51 3.12 1.05 5.96
CA GLN A 51 3.32 1.66 4.66
C GLN A 51 2.05 1.55 3.82
N VAL A 52 1.84 2.59 3.02
CA VAL A 52 0.84 2.61 1.97
C VAL A 52 1.55 2.93 0.67
N SER A 53 1.47 2.02 -0.29
CA SER A 53 2.06 2.16 -1.61
C SER A 53 0.99 2.14 -2.68
N GLU A 54 1.15 2.94 -3.72
CA GLU A 54 0.27 2.83 -4.89
C GLU A 54 0.72 1.61 -5.71
N VAL A 55 -0.23 0.74 -6.06
CA VAL A 55 0.08 -0.61 -6.55
C VAL A 55 0.84 -0.57 -7.87
N ASP A 56 0.42 0.26 -8.83
CA ASP A 56 1.00 0.25 -10.18
C ASP A 56 2.42 0.81 -10.24
N SER A 57 2.70 1.84 -9.45
CA SER A 57 4.03 2.43 -9.33
C SER A 57 4.93 1.66 -8.37
N GLY A 58 4.34 0.92 -7.41
CA GLY A 58 5.05 0.34 -6.27
C GLY A 58 5.71 1.39 -5.36
N GLY A 59 5.38 2.67 -5.54
CA GLY A 59 5.98 3.76 -4.79
C GLY A 59 5.25 4.01 -3.47
N VAL A 60 6.02 4.17 -2.40
CA VAL A 60 5.49 4.46 -1.06
C VAL A 60 4.93 5.88 -1.01
N LEU A 61 3.65 5.98 -0.68
CA LEU A 61 2.93 7.25 -0.53
C LEU A 61 2.85 7.71 0.92
N ILE A 62 2.66 6.79 1.84
CA ILE A 62 2.56 7.07 3.27
C ILE A 62 3.45 6.06 3.99
N ASN A 63 4.24 6.55 4.94
CA ASN A 63 5.06 5.75 5.83
C ASN A 63 4.98 6.41 7.20
N PHE A 64 4.48 5.70 8.20
CA PHE A 64 4.47 6.19 9.58
C PHE A 64 4.86 5.08 10.55
N PRO A 65 5.56 5.42 11.64
CA PRO A 65 5.95 4.44 12.65
C PRO A 65 4.69 3.89 13.33
N ALA A 66 4.68 2.59 13.56
CA ALA A 66 3.68 1.91 14.37
C ALA A 66 4.37 1.28 15.57
N ASP A 67 3.77 1.41 16.74
CA ASP A 67 4.28 0.74 17.93
C ASP A 67 4.10 -0.77 17.79
N PHE A 68 5.04 -1.55 18.36
CA PHE A 68 4.98 -3.02 18.36
C PHE A 68 3.65 -3.55 18.90
N ILE A 69 3.05 -2.84 19.86
CA ILE A 69 1.75 -3.19 20.45
C ILE A 69 0.63 -3.03 19.41
N ASP A 70 0.64 -1.97 18.62
CA ASP A 70 -0.38 -1.73 17.59
C ASP A 70 -0.35 -2.83 16.53
N VAL A 71 0.85 -3.28 16.13
CA VAL A 71 1.02 -4.35 15.13
C VAL A 71 0.69 -5.73 15.71
N PHE A 72 0.98 -5.97 17.00
CA PHE A 72 0.62 -7.20 17.68
C PHE A 72 -0.91 -7.33 17.90
N VAL A 73 -1.62 -6.21 18.04
CA VAL A 73 -3.10 -6.19 18.07
C VAL A 73 -3.68 -6.53 16.69
N LEU A 74 -2.93 -6.40 15.59
CA LEU A 74 -3.30 -6.88 14.25
C LEU A 74 -3.00 -8.39 14.06
N ASP A 75 -3.04 -9.18 15.14
CA ASP A 75 -2.80 -10.64 15.12
C ASP A 75 -3.68 -11.42 14.13
N THR A 76 -4.75 -10.79 13.67
CA THR A 76 -5.73 -11.31 12.74
C THR A 76 -6.03 -10.26 11.67
N ARG A 77 -6.29 -10.74 10.46
CA ARG A 77 -6.63 -9.90 9.32
C ARG A 77 -7.82 -8.97 9.57
N ASP A 78 -8.83 -9.45 10.29
CA ASP A 78 -10.02 -8.66 10.59
C ASP A 78 -9.69 -7.45 11.48
N LYS A 79 -8.84 -7.63 12.50
CA LYS A 79 -8.35 -6.51 13.32
C LYS A 79 -7.47 -5.57 12.52
N ALA A 80 -6.64 -6.10 11.61
CA ALA A 80 -5.86 -5.28 10.68
C ALA A 80 -6.76 -4.39 9.81
N ILE A 81 -7.84 -4.95 9.26
CA ILE A 81 -8.82 -4.22 8.46
C ILE A 81 -9.48 -3.10 9.26
N GLU A 82 -9.93 -3.38 10.49
CA GLU A 82 -10.56 -2.37 11.35
C GLU A 82 -9.59 -1.21 11.62
N TYR A 83 -8.36 -1.53 12.03
CA TYR A 83 -7.33 -0.52 12.24
C TYR A 83 -7.05 0.30 10.99
N TYR A 84 -6.92 -0.34 9.81
CA TYR A 84 -6.65 0.36 8.56
C TYR A 84 -7.82 1.24 8.13
N LYS A 85 -9.07 0.81 8.33
CA LYS A 85 -10.27 1.62 8.05
C LYS A 85 -10.31 2.89 8.88
N ASP A 86 -9.94 2.80 10.16
CA ASP A 86 -10.09 3.92 11.08
C ASP A 86 -8.86 4.85 11.09
N ASN A 87 -7.66 4.31 10.82
CA ASN A 87 -6.42 5.06 10.99
C ASN A 87 -5.65 5.33 9.70
N VAL A 88 -5.75 4.45 8.68
CA VAL A 88 -4.87 4.52 7.49
C VAL A 88 -5.60 5.06 6.27
N ILE A 89 -6.75 4.47 5.93
CA ILE A 89 -7.60 4.88 4.81
C ILE A 89 -7.95 6.39 4.89
N PRO A 90 -8.29 6.97 6.07
CA PRO A 90 -8.57 8.40 6.16
C PRO A 90 -7.37 9.28 5.82
N LEU A 91 -6.14 8.83 6.07
CA LEU A 91 -4.92 9.55 5.70
C LEU A 91 -4.74 9.57 4.17
N VAL A 92 -5.03 8.44 3.50
CA VAL A 92 -5.01 8.37 2.04
C VAL A 92 -6.07 9.29 1.44
N GLN A 93 -7.30 9.24 1.96
CA GLN A 93 -8.39 10.13 1.52
C GLN A 93 -8.04 11.61 1.73
N LYS A 94 -7.42 11.96 2.87
CA LYS A 94 -6.94 13.32 3.13
C LYS A 94 -5.88 13.75 2.11
N LYS A 95 -4.98 12.84 1.72
CA LYS A 95 -3.95 13.10 0.71
C LYS A 95 -4.54 13.29 -0.69
N ILE A 96 -5.54 12.49 -1.07
CA ILE A 96 -6.33 12.66 -2.30
C ILE A 96 -7.07 14.01 -2.27
N GLY A 97 -7.72 14.33 -1.15
CA GLY A 97 -8.50 15.55 -0.98
C GLY A 97 -7.69 16.85 -1.09
N LYS A 98 -6.40 16.84 -0.72
CA LYS A 98 -5.55 18.04 -0.74
C LYS A 98 -5.35 18.63 -2.14
N ASN A 99 -5.27 17.79 -3.17
CA ASN A 99 -5.03 18.20 -4.56
C ASN A 99 -6.20 17.86 -5.50
N GLY A 100 -7.28 17.30 -4.95
CA GLY A 100 -8.35 16.66 -5.73
C GLY A 100 -7.90 15.36 -6.40
N LEU A 101 -8.87 14.54 -6.81
CA LEU A 101 -8.63 13.23 -7.40
C LEU A 101 -7.76 13.29 -8.67
N ASP A 102 -8.02 14.24 -9.56
CA ASP A 102 -7.24 14.39 -10.80
C ASP A 102 -5.81 14.85 -10.54
N GLY A 103 -5.61 15.73 -9.56
CA GLY A 103 -4.28 16.16 -9.13
C GLY A 103 -3.49 15.01 -8.52
N PHE A 104 -4.16 14.17 -7.74
CA PHE A 104 -3.57 12.96 -7.17
C PHE A 104 -3.19 11.93 -8.25
N ARG A 105 -4.08 11.65 -9.21
CA ARG A 105 -3.78 10.75 -10.35
C ARG A 105 -2.56 11.22 -11.13
N LYS A 106 -2.43 12.53 -11.40
CA LYS A 106 -1.24 13.09 -12.04
C LYS A 106 0.04 12.90 -11.21
N ALA A 107 -0.06 12.95 -9.88
CA ALA A 107 1.08 12.70 -9.00
C ALA A 107 1.48 11.21 -9.02
N VAL A 108 0.51 10.30 -9.03
CA VAL A 108 0.74 8.85 -9.20
C VAL A 108 1.42 8.55 -10.53
N GLU A 109 0.95 9.14 -11.64
CA GLU A 109 1.58 8.96 -12.95
C GLU A 109 3.04 9.44 -12.97
N LYS A 110 3.34 10.57 -12.31
CA LYS A 110 4.72 11.04 -12.13
C LYS A 110 5.55 10.08 -11.29
N LEU A 111 4.96 9.55 -10.21
CA LEU A 111 5.62 8.57 -9.35
C LEU A 111 5.94 7.29 -10.12
N LYS A 112 5.00 6.78 -10.92
CA LYS A 112 5.18 5.61 -11.79
C LYS A 112 6.35 5.78 -12.77
N ARG A 113 6.42 6.93 -13.45
CA ARG A 113 7.54 7.25 -14.35
C ARG A 113 8.86 7.30 -13.59
N TYR A 114 8.89 7.98 -12.46
CA TYR A 114 10.08 8.09 -11.63
C TYR A 114 10.57 6.70 -11.16
N MET A 115 9.67 5.83 -10.72
CA MET A 115 10.02 4.47 -10.30
C MET A 115 10.55 3.65 -11.47
N PHE A 116 9.95 3.75 -12.66
CA PHE A 116 10.45 3.11 -13.86
C PHE A 116 11.86 3.59 -14.25
N GLU A 117 12.10 4.91 -14.21
CA GLU A 117 13.39 5.50 -14.56
C GLU A 117 14.51 5.10 -13.59
N THR A 118 14.19 4.86 -12.32
CA THR A 118 15.17 4.59 -11.26
C THR A 118 15.35 3.11 -10.94
N HIS A 119 14.30 2.30 -11.06
CA HIS A 119 14.29 0.87 -10.68
C HIS A 119 13.99 -0.06 -11.87
N GLY A 120 13.72 0.48 -13.06
CA GLY A 120 13.37 -0.30 -14.24
C GLY A 120 11.92 -0.82 -14.23
N GLU A 121 11.65 -1.82 -15.04
CA GLU A 121 10.32 -2.42 -15.14
C GLU A 121 9.95 -3.14 -13.83
N ARG A 122 8.75 -2.85 -13.32
CA ARG A 122 8.19 -3.50 -12.14
C ARG A 122 7.99 -4.99 -12.43
N PRO A 123 8.48 -5.91 -11.59
CA PRO A 123 8.19 -7.33 -11.75
C PRO A 123 6.68 -7.61 -11.72
N GLU A 124 6.27 -8.72 -12.32
CA GLU A 124 4.88 -9.15 -12.24
C GLU A 124 4.49 -9.48 -10.79
N ILE A 125 3.26 -9.11 -10.42
CA ILE A 125 2.66 -9.51 -9.15
C ILE A 125 2.30 -11.00 -9.26
N LYS A 126 2.86 -11.83 -8.39
CA LYS A 126 2.43 -13.22 -8.24
C LYS A 126 1.27 -13.26 -7.26
N ASP A 127 0.09 -13.68 -7.73
CA ASP A 127 -0.99 -14.06 -6.83
C ASP A 127 -0.54 -15.32 -6.05
N ILE A 128 -0.68 -15.30 -4.72
CA ILE A 128 -0.34 -16.44 -3.85
C ILE A 128 -1.29 -17.63 -4.10
N GLU A 129 -2.44 -17.39 -4.73
CA GLU A 129 -3.38 -18.45 -5.11
C GLU A 129 -3.00 -19.08 -6.45
N GLY A 130 -2.03 -20.00 -6.43
CA GLY A 130 -1.64 -20.67 -7.68
C GLY A 130 -0.59 -21.78 -7.67
N GLU A 131 0.00 -22.20 -6.54
CA GLU A 131 0.84 -23.42 -6.52
C GLU A 131 0.57 -24.26 -5.27
N SER A 132 -0.63 -24.86 -5.20
CA SER A 132 -0.74 -26.19 -4.60
C SER A 132 -0.49 -27.20 -5.71
N LYS A 133 0.72 -27.75 -5.76
CA LYS A 133 0.95 -29.06 -6.41
C LYS A 133 0.54 -30.17 -5.47
#